data_AF-A0A1I7DQV3-F1
#
_entry.id   AF-A0A1I7DQV3-F1
#
_cell.length_a   1.000
_cell.length_b   1.000
_cell.length_c   1.000
_cell.angle_alpha   90.00
_cell.angle_beta   90.00
_cell.angle_gamma   90.00
#
_symmetry.space_group_name_H-M   'P 1'
#
loop_
_entity.id
_entity.type
_entity.pdbx_description
1 polymer ?
#
loop_
_entity_poly.entity_id
_entity_poly.type
_entity_poly.pdbx_seq_one_letter_code
_entity_poly.pdbx_strand_id
1 'polypeptide(L)' 'MKKLVLAAALAAAASSATAGNLAEPIVEAPVIVEETRSSSSGIWLPLILLVLVGAAVASS' A
#
# COMPACT_ATOMS: atom_id res chain seq x y z
N MET A 1 0.40 10.41 -34.60
CA MET A 1 1.84 10.09 -34.47
C MET A 1 2.52 10.77 -33.27
N LYS A 2 2.17 12.01 -32.88
CA LYS A 2 2.72 12.68 -31.68
C LYS A 2 2.43 12.02 -30.32
N LYS A 3 1.34 11.26 -30.20
CA LYS A 3 0.95 10.57 -28.95
C LYS A 3 1.89 9.42 -28.57
N LEU A 4 2.45 8.72 -29.57
CA LEU A 4 3.35 7.58 -29.34
C LEU A 4 4.74 8.04 -28.92
N VAL A 5 5.20 9.17 -29.47
CA VAL A 5 6.49 9.77 -29.08
C VAL A 5 6.48 10.20 -27.62
N LEU A 6 5.37 10.78 -27.15
CA LEU A 6 5.19 11.16 -25.74
C LEU A 6 5.13 9.94 -24.81
N ALA A 7 4.42 8.88 -25.22
CA ALA A 7 4.37 7.64 -24.47
C ALA A 7 5.74 6.96 -24.37
N ALA A 8 6.50 6.93 -25.47
CA ALA A 8 7.85 6.38 -25.49
C ALA A 8 8.83 7.20 -24.63
N ALA A 9 8.74 8.53 -24.69
CA ALA A 9 9.56 9.41 -23.85
C ALA A 9 9.28 9.21 -22.36
N LEU A 10 8.00 9.05 -21.97
CA LEU A 10 7.61 8.80 -20.59
C LEU A 10 8.05 7.41 -20.11
N ALA A 11 7.89 6.38 -20.94
CA ALA A 11 8.34 5.02 -20.63
C ALA A 11 9.87 4.95 -20.47
N ALA A 12 10.62 5.63 -21.34
CA ALA A 12 12.07 5.71 -21.25
C ALA A 12 12.51 6.45 -19.96
N ALA A 13 11.84 7.54 -19.60
CA ALA A 13 12.12 8.28 -18.37
C ALA A 13 11.82 7.48 -17.09
N ALA A 14 10.81 6.60 -17.11
CA ALA A 14 10.44 5.75 -15.98
C ALA A 14 11.35 4.52 -15.80
N SER A 15 12.21 4.21 -16.77
CA SER A 15 12.97 2.95 -16.80
C SER A 15 14.04 2.80 -15.71
N SER A 16 14.31 3.86 -14.92
CA SER A 16 15.23 3.85 -13.77
C SER A 16 14.56 3.50 -12.44
N ALA A 17 13.23 3.40 -12.37
CA ALA A 17 12.48 3.06 -11.15
C ALA A 17 12.34 1.55 -10.92
N THR A 18 13.41 0.78 -11.17
CA THR A 18 13.43 -0.66 -10.87
C THR A 18 14.07 -0.90 -9.51
N ALA A 19 13.31 -1.48 -8.58
CA ALA A 19 13.84 -1.96 -7.31
C ALA A 19 14.68 -3.21 -7.61
N GLY A 20 16.01 -3.06 -7.62
CA GLY A 20 16.92 -4.19 -7.80
C GLY A 20 16.67 -5.30 -6.77
N ASN A 21 17.08 -6.52 -7.10
CA ASN A 21 16.92 -7.66 -6.19
C ASN A 21 17.72 -7.40 -4.90
N LEU A 22 17.07 -7.58 -3.75
CA LEU A 22 17.74 -7.44 -2.46
C LEU A 22 18.78 -8.56 -2.35
N ALA A 23 20.04 -8.21 -2.04
CA ALA A 23 21.03 -9.20 -1.66
C ALA A 23 20.46 -10.03 -0.51
N GLU A 24 20.64 -11.35 -0.58
CA GLU A 24 20.11 -12.30 0.41
C GLU A 24 20.49 -11.83 1.82
N PRO A 25 19.52 -11.36 2.62
CA PRO A 25 19.80 -10.87 3.95
C PRO A 25 20.27 -12.07 4.77
N ILE A 26 21.43 -11.98 5.42
CA ILE A 26 21.83 -12.99 6.40
C ILE A 26 20.86 -12.87 7.57
N VAL A 27 19.83 -13.73 7.59
CA VAL A 27 18.83 -13.75 8.66
C VAL A 27 19.44 -14.49 9.85
N GLU A 28 20.08 -13.74 10.75
CA GLU A 28 20.33 -14.23 12.11
C GLU A 28 18.96 -14.47 12.74
N ALA A 29 18.63 -15.74 13.03
CA ALA A 29 17.29 -16.15 13.46
C ALA A 29 16.86 -15.31 14.66
N PRO A 30 15.97 -14.30 14.47
CA PRO A 30 15.46 -13.59 15.61
C PRO A 30 14.63 -14.60 16.40
N VAL A 31 14.75 -14.61 17.72
CA VAL A 31 13.77 -15.28 18.58
C VAL A 31 12.47 -14.54 18.34
N ILE A 32 11.68 -15.04 17.39
CA ILE A 32 10.40 -14.48 17.00
C ILE A 32 9.48 -14.69 18.21
N VAL A 33 9.44 -13.71 19.09
CA VAL A 33 8.24 -13.49 19.88
C VAL A 33 7.19 -13.17 18.83
N GLU A 34 6.35 -14.15 18.52
CA GLU A 34 5.24 -14.00 17.58
C GLU A 34 4.26 -12.97 18.15
N GLU A 35 4.58 -11.69 17.98
CA GLU A 35 3.64 -10.59 18.14
C GLU A 35 2.59 -10.78 17.06
N THR A 36 1.61 -11.63 17.36
CA THR A 36 0.47 -11.93 16.50
C THR A 36 -0.39 -10.67 16.44
N ARG A 37 0.04 -9.71 15.62
CA ARG A 37 -0.72 -8.51 15.34
C ARG A 37 -1.68 -8.84 14.21
N SER A 38 -2.96 -8.89 14.54
CA SER A 38 -4.04 -9.05 13.57
C SER A 38 -3.87 -8.05 12.42
N SER A 39 -3.62 -8.54 11.20
CA SER A 39 -3.48 -7.71 9.99
C SER A 39 -4.78 -6.98 9.63
N SER A 40 -5.90 -7.37 10.24
CA SER A 40 -7.25 -6.86 10.00
C SER A 40 -7.77 -5.97 11.13
N SER A 41 -6.98 -5.67 12.18
CA SER A 41 -7.42 -4.80 13.28
C SER A 41 -7.80 -3.38 12.84
N GLY A 42 -7.30 -2.94 11.68
CA GLY A 42 -7.60 -1.63 11.10
C GLY A 42 -9.01 -1.47 10.52
N ILE A 43 -9.80 -2.55 10.37
CA ILE A 43 -11.15 -2.48 9.77
C ILE A 43 -12.21 -1.87 10.70
N TRP A 44 -12.00 -1.92 12.01
CA TRP A 44 -12.96 -1.39 12.99
C TRP A 44 -13.10 0.13 12.89
N LEU A 45 -11.98 0.84 12.67
CA LEU A 45 -11.98 2.29 12.54
C LEU A 45 -12.84 2.80 11.35
N PRO A 46 -12.66 2.32 10.10
CA PRO A 46 -13.50 2.75 8.98
C PRO A 46 -14.96 2.30 9.13
N LEU A 47 -15.24 1.14 9.73
CA LEU A 47 -16.63 0.70 9.96
C LEU A 47 -17.36 1.63 10.95
N ILE A 48 -16.72 1.98 12.07
CA ILE A 48 -17.30 2.91 13.05
C ILE A 48 -17.52 4.28 12.42
N LEU A 49 -16.56 4.77 11.63
CA LEU A 49 -16.67 6.05 10.92
C LEU A 49 -17.83 6.03 9.92
N LEU A 50 -17.99 4.95 9.16
CA LEU A 50 -19.08 4.79 8.20
C LEU A 50 -20.45 4.84 8.89
N VAL A 51 -20.60 4.15 10.03
CA VAL A 51 -21.84 4.16 10.82
C VAL A 51 -22.14 5.56 11.36
N LEU A 52 -21.13 6.26 11.89
CA LEU A 52 -21.28 7.63 12.40
C LEU A 52 -21.74 8.60 11.32
N VAL A 53 -21.12 8.54 10.13
CA VAL A 53 -21.51 9.38 8.98
C VAL A 53 -22.92 9.05 8.52
N GLY A 54 -23.26 7.77 8.40
CA GLY A 54 -24.61 7.33 8.04
C GLY A 54 -25.66 7.82 9.03
N ALA A 55 -25.39 7.74 10.34
CA ALA A 55 -26.28 8.21 11.39
C ALA A 55 -26.46 9.74 11.38
N ALA A 56 -25.38 10.50 11.16
CA ALA A 56 -25.44 11.96 11.08
C ALA A 56 -26.29 12.44 9.89
N VAL A 57 -26.14 11.78 8.73
CA VAL A 57 -26.96 12.07 7.53
C VAL A 57 -28.41 11.67 7.76
N ALA A 58 -28.69 10.53 8.39
CA ALA A 58 -30.06 10.07 8.66
C ALA A 58 -30.79 10.91 9.74
N SER A 59 -30.05 11.65 10.55
CA SER A 59 -30.57 12.51 11.62
C SER A 59 -30.71 13.99 11.22
N SER A 60 -30.37 14.35 9.97
CA SER A 60 -30.54 15.69 9.40
C SER A 60 -31.83 15.79 8.59
#